data_AF-A0A8S3Q0L0-F1
#
_entry.id   AF-A0A8S3Q0L0-F1
#
_cell.length_a   1.000
_cell.length_b   1.000
_cell.length_c   1.000
_cell.angle_alpha   90.00
_cell.angle_beta   90.00
_cell.angle_gamma   90.00
#
_symmetry.space_group_name_H-M   'P 1'
#
loop_
_entity.id
_entity.type
_entity.pdbx_description
1 polymer ?
#
loop_
_entity_poly.entity_id
_entity_poly.type
_entity_poly.pdbx_seq_one_letter_code
_entity_poly.pdbx_strand_id
1 'polypeptide(L)'
;MEKYHWPNPKSVQVPFDKYFKVHSLAEFHKVMTMELFMEHLAPTVWPPGERIVFCYSARTHYVDKKTSDEPTCAAKDGNPFGPFWDTFEVEFDKNVFYGPLTYDSYNPHEIQRWLKRYPADKYPVLAFTGAPGAFPVSEGNEYLINFTVQNACDHLSSSPMMFAAPQCFGYRQEHGTPDKEMCYPSDDAIIKQVKKAVKKVGAKSVFIGTDSRDLIDKMSKVIKDVKFIKSKKDNPHLDLALMARGDIFIGNCFSTFTAFVKRERDVKKLPSEFWAFKQKTIHDEL
;
A
#
# COMPACT_ATOMS: atom_id res chain seq x y z
N MET A 1 8.82 24.61 -17.39
CA MET A 1 7.89 23.48 -17.19
C MET A 1 8.48 22.27 -17.91
N GLU A 2 9.36 21.53 -17.24
CA GLU A 2 9.89 20.28 -17.79
C GLU A 2 8.76 19.24 -17.80
N LYS A 3 8.38 18.79 -19.00
CA LYS A 3 7.48 17.66 -19.18
C LYS A 3 8.21 16.42 -18.66
N TYR A 4 7.68 15.82 -17.59
CA TYR A 4 8.08 14.48 -17.16
C TYR A 4 7.88 13.52 -18.34
N HIS A 5 8.98 13.13 -18.99
CA HIS A 5 8.97 12.06 -19.97
C HIS A 5 8.84 10.75 -19.19
N TRP A 6 7.63 10.19 -19.15
CA TRP A 6 7.40 8.86 -18.59
C TRP A 6 8.00 7.83 -19.56
N PRO A 7 9.12 7.16 -19.23
CA PRO A 7 9.89 6.40 -20.21
C PRO A 7 9.20 5.08 -20.62
N ASN A 8 8.10 4.71 -19.97
CA ASN A 8 7.38 3.47 -20.28
C ASN A 8 5.87 3.63 -20.11
N PRO A 9 5.06 3.83 -21.16
CA PRO A 9 3.63 4.14 -21.04
C PRO A 9 2.81 3.02 -20.36
N LYS A 10 3.39 1.82 -20.19
CA LYS A 10 2.80 0.67 -19.50
C LYS A 10 3.44 0.45 -18.14
N SER A 11 2.64 0.03 -17.17
CA SER A 11 3.13 -0.39 -15.85
C SER A 11 3.99 -1.65 -15.96
N VAL A 12 5.08 -1.68 -15.20
CA VAL A 12 5.96 -2.85 -15.10
C VAL A 12 5.40 -3.77 -14.02
N GLN A 13 5.05 -4.99 -14.40
CA GLN A 13 4.64 -6.02 -13.44
C GLN A 13 5.87 -6.69 -12.87
N VAL A 14 5.90 -6.84 -11.55
CA VAL A 14 7.03 -7.43 -10.84
C VAL A 14 6.52 -8.66 -10.09
N PRO A 15 7.08 -9.86 -10.34
CA PRO A 15 6.69 -11.07 -9.64
C PRO A 15 6.81 -10.89 -8.12
N PHE A 16 5.83 -11.41 -7.39
CA PHE A 16 5.77 -11.28 -5.93
C PHE A 16 7.01 -11.90 -5.25
N ASP A 17 7.45 -13.04 -5.77
CA ASP A 17 8.58 -13.82 -5.29
C ASP A 17 9.95 -13.16 -5.53
N LYS A 18 10.00 -12.07 -6.30
CA LYS A 18 11.21 -11.24 -6.44
C LYS A 18 11.63 -10.60 -5.12
N TYR A 19 10.67 -10.21 -4.29
CA TYR A 19 10.92 -9.47 -3.04
C TYR A 19 10.47 -10.23 -1.79
N PHE A 20 9.51 -11.15 -1.92
CA PHE A 20 8.90 -11.83 -0.79
C PHE A 20 8.98 -13.34 -0.95
N LYS A 21 9.19 -14.06 0.16
CA LYS A 21 9.19 -15.51 0.14
C LYS A 21 7.75 -16.03 0.16
N VAL A 22 7.28 -16.59 -0.95
CA VAL A 22 5.92 -17.14 -1.07
C VAL A 22 5.65 -18.22 -0.01
N HIS A 23 6.65 -19.05 0.31
CA HIS A 23 6.50 -20.11 1.31
C HIS A 23 6.07 -19.59 2.70
N SER A 24 6.54 -18.41 3.12
CA SER A 24 6.16 -17.83 4.41
C SER A 24 4.68 -17.42 4.46
N LEU A 25 4.05 -17.17 3.32
CA LEU A 25 2.61 -16.92 3.24
C LEU A 25 1.78 -18.21 3.27
N ALA A 26 2.38 -19.32 2.80
CA ALA A 26 1.73 -20.64 2.79
C ALA A 26 1.43 -21.15 4.22
N GLU A 27 2.07 -20.58 5.24
CA GLU A 27 1.78 -20.83 6.65
C GLU A 27 0.42 -20.26 7.10
N PHE A 28 -0.09 -19.22 6.43
CA PHE A 28 -1.34 -18.55 6.78
C PHE A 28 -2.51 -19.02 5.91
N HIS A 29 -2.26 -19.18 4.60
CA HIS A 29 -3.28 -19.64 3.67
C HIS A 29 -2.66 -20.31 2.45
N LYS A 30 -3.45 -21.09 1.71
CA LYS A 30 -3.00 -21.65 0.43
C LYS A 30 -2.77 -20.52 -0.56
N VAL A 31 -1.54 -20.36 -1.00
CA VAL A 31 -1.13 -19.33 -1.96
C VAL A 31 -0.25 -19.93 -3.03
N MET A 32 -0.27 -19.31 -4.20
CA MET A 32 0.65 -19.59 -5.30
C MET A 32 0.91 -18.28 -6.06
N THR A 33 1.98 -18.24 -6.85
CA THR A 33 2.25 -17.09 -7.71
C THR A 33 1.29 -17.08 -8.89
N MET A 34 1.04 -15.90 -9.44
CA MET A 34 0.18 -15.74 -10.62
C MET A 34 0.79 -16.47 -11.82
N GLU A 35 2.12 -16.44 -11.94
CA GLU A 35 2.90 -17.14 -12.96
C GLU A 35 2.61 -18.65 -12.93
N LEU A 36 2.74 -19.30 -11.75
CA LEU A 36 2.46 -20.72 -11.60
C LEU A 36 0.98 -21.05 -11.83
N PHE A 37 0.07 -20.16 -11.42
CA PHE A 37 -1.36 -20.35 -11.64
C PHE A 37 -1.67 -20.33 -13.15
N MET A 38 -1.18 -19.33 -13.87
CA MET A 38 -1.41 -19.16 -15.30
C MET A 38 -0.76 -20.27 -16.13
N GLU A 39 0.41 -20.77 -15.72
CA GLU A 39 1.11 -21.86 -16.42
C GLU A 39 0.45 -23.23 -16.21
N HIS A 40 0.10 -23.56 -14.96
CA HIS A 40 -0.24 -24.95 -14.60
C HIS A 40 -1.71 -25.21 -14.30
N LEU A 41 -2.48 -24.21 -13.86
CA LEU A 41 -3.89 -24.40 -13.47
C LEU A 41 -4.85 -23.76 -14.46
N ALA A 42 -4.59 -22.50 -14.86
CA ALA A 42 -5.49 -21.74 -15.71
C ALA A 42 -5.89 -22.47 -17.01
N PRO A 43 -5.00 -23.19 -17.73
CA PRO A 43 -5.41 -23.90 -18.94
C PRO A 43 -6.51 -24.95 -18.73
N THR A 44 -6.63 -25.49 -17.51
CA THR A 44 -7.62 -26.53 -17.18
C THR A 44 -8.83 -25.96 -16.44
N VAL A 45 -8.62 -25.09 -15.44
CA VAL A 45 -9.71 -24.61 -14.57
C VAL A 45 -10.23 -23.21 -14.95
N TRP A 46 -9.55 -22.51 -15.85
CA TRP A 46 -9.90 -21.14 -16.28
C TRP A 46 -9.43 -20.84 -17.72
N PRO A 47 -9.84 -21.67 -18.70
CA PRO A 47 -9.38 -21.55 -20.07
C PRO A 47 -9.95 -20.31 -20.76
N PRO A 48 -9.31 -19.81 -21.85
CA PRO A 48 -9.91 -18.80 -22.72
C PRO A 48 -11.31 -19.21 -23.20
N GLY A 49 -12.27 -18.28 -23.23
CA GLY A 49 -13.69 -18.55 -23.49
C GLY A 49 -14.53 -18.70 -22.21
N GLU A 50 -13.87 -18.96 -21.07
CA GLU A 50 -14.53 -19.12 -19.77
C GLU A 50 -14.06 -18.09 -18.72
N ARG A 51 -13.26 -17.10 -19.11
CA ARG A 51 -12.63 -16.19 -18.16
C ARG A 51 -13.61 -15.12 -17.67
N ILE A 52 -14.11 -15.33 -16.45
CA ILE A 52 -15.02 -14.39 -15.77
C ILE A 52 -14.21 -13.34 -15.00
N VAL A 53 -14.61 -12.07 -15.11
CA VAL A 53 -14.16 -10.99 -14.22
C VAL A 53 -15.27 -10.49 -13.30
N PHE A 54 -14.90 -10.18 -12.06
CA PHE A 54 -15.79 -9.75 -10.98
C PHE A 54 -15.54 -8.28 -10.64
N CYS A 55 -16.63 -7.53 -10.53
CA CYS A 55 -16.63 -6.16 -10.01
C CYS A 55 -17.92 -5.89 -9.22
N TYR A 56 -17.94 -4.84 -8.40
CA TYR A 56 -19.08 -4.55 -7.53
C TYR A 56 -20.37 -4.28 -8.34
N SER A 57 -20.23 -3.45 -9.37
CA SER A 57 -21.30 -3.01 -10.26
C SER A 57 -20.73 -2.69 -11.64
N ALA A 58 -21.60 -2.60 -12.64
CA ALA A 58 -21.23 -2.19 -13.99
C ALA A 58 -20.54 -0.83 -14.03
N ARG A 59 -19.61 -0.68 -14.96
CA ARG A 59 -18.82 0.53 -15.22
C ARG A 59 -18.88 0.87 -16.70
N THR A 60 -18.73 2.14 -17.03
CA THR A 60 -18.58 2.61 -18.40
C THR A 60 -17.12 2.57 -18.83
N HIS A 61 -16.89 2.22 -20.10
CA HIS A 61 -15.56 2.29 -20.69
C HIS A 61 -15.05 3.74 -20.75
N TYR A 62 -13.77 3.94 -20.42
CA TYR A 62 -13.13 5.25 -20.42
C TYR A 62 -12.65 5.67 -21.82
N VAL A 63 -12.13 4.71 -22.59
CA VAL A 63 -11.47 4.95 -23.89
C VAL A 63 -12.48 4.94 -25.04
N ASP A 64 -13.45 4.04 -25.00
CA ASP A 64 -14.56 4.00 -25.95
C ASP A 64 -15.86 4.43 -25.24
N LYS A 65 -16.21 5.71 -25.39
CA LYS A 65 -17.58 6.19 -25.08
C LYS A 65 -18.64 5.62 -26.03
N LYS A 66 -18.26 4.74 -26.95
CA LYS A 66 -19.20 3.94 -27.73
C LYS A 66 -19.85 2.98 -26.75
N THR A 67 -21.12 3.24 -26.49
CA THR A 67 -22.06 2.37 -25.80
C THR A 67 -22.04 0.99 -26.43
N SER A 68 -21.22 0.07 -25.91
CA SER A 68 -21.65 -1.32 -25.89
C SER A 68 -22.86 -1.35 -24.96
N ASP A 69 -24.02 -1.78 -25.46
CA ASP A 69 -25.24 -1.86 -24.66
C ASP A 69 -25.11 -2.85 -23.49
N GLU A 70 -24.07 -3.70 -23.50
CA GLU A 70 -23.81 -4.69 -22.47
C GLU A 70 -23.07 -4.09 -21.26
N PRO A 71 -23.62 -4.26 -20.04
CA PRO A 71 -22.93 -3.88 -18.81
C PRO A 71 -21.59 -4.61 -18.64
N THR A 72 -20.53 -3.88 -18.29
CA THR A 72 -19.15 -4.39 -18.22
C THR A 72 -18.45 -4.00 -16.93
N CYS A 73 -17.43 -4.74 -16.54
CA CYS A 73 -16.53 -4.37 -15.45
C CYS A 73 -15.40 -3.41 -15.87
N ALA A 74 -15.20 -3.21 -17.18
CA ALA A 74 -14.10 -2.39 -17.73
C ALA A 74 -12.73 -2.76 -17.12
N ALA A 75 -12.48 -4.08 -16.97
CA ALA A 75 -11.40 -4.62 -16.15
C ALA A 75 -9.98 -4.31 -16.65
N LYS A 76 -9.84 -3.93 -17.92
CA LYS A 76 -8.58 -3.63 -18.60
C LYS A 76 -8.46 -2.14 -18.97
N ASP A 77 -9.41 -1.30 -18.55
CA ASP A 77 -9.41 0.11 -18.92
C ASP A 77 -8.29 0.89 -18.21
N GLY A 78 -7.38 1.44 -19.01
CA GLY A 78 -6.31 2.30 -18.54
C GLY A 78 -5.12 1.55 -17.92
N ASN A 79 -4.26 2.32 -17.25
CA ASN A 79 -3.05 1.86 -16.59
C ASN A 79 -3.22 2.03 -15.06
N PRO A 80 -2.97 1.01 -14.22
CA PRO A 80 -2.24 -0.24 -14.51
C PRO A 80 -3.10 -1.45 -14.94
N PHE A 81 -4.43 -1.29 -15.03
CA PHE A 81 -5.37 -2.40 -15.21
C PHE A 81 -5.12 -3.23 -16.47
N GLY A 82 -5.08 -2.60 -17.65
CA GLY A 82 -4.84 -3.32 -18.92
C GLY A 82 -3.50 -4.05 -18.93
N PRO A 83 -2.37 -3.35 -18.73
CA PRO A 83 -1.05 -3.99 -18.72
C PRO A 83 -0.88 -5.12 -17.70
N PHE A 84 -1.59 -5.07 -16.56
CA PHE A 84 -1.56 -6.16 -15.57
C PHE A 84 -2.10 -7.47 -16.17
N TRP A 85 -3.28 -7.43 -16.78
CA TRP A 85 -3.90 -8.61 -17.40
C TRP A 85 -3.21 -9.03 -18.71
N ASP A 86 -2.74 -8.06 -19.50
CA ASP A 86 -1.99 -8.31 -20.74
C ASP A 86 -0.69 -9.10 -20.48
N THR A 87 -0.05 -8.89 -19.33
CA THR A 87 1.19 -9.62 -18.94
C THR A 87 0.99 -11.13 -18.91
N PHE A 88 -0.24 -11.58 -18.67
CA PHE A 88 -0.61 -13.00 -18.59
C PHE A 88 -1.52 -13.43 -19.75
N GLU A 89 -1.62 -12.62 -20.81
CA GLU A 89 -2.48 -12.89 -21.97
C GLU A 89 -3.94 -13.17 -21.57
N VAL A 90 -4.44 -12.42 -20.58
CA VAL A 90 -5.81 -12.54 -20.08
C VAL A 90 -6.73 -11.60 -20.84
N GLU A 91 -7.66 -12.21 -21.57
CA GLU A 91 -8.91 -11.59 -22.04
C GLU A 91 -10.07 -12.16 -21.23
N PHE A 92 -11.06 -11.31 -20.93
CA PHE A 92 -12.25 -11.69 -20.17
C PHE A 92 -13.44 -11.88 -21.10
N ASP A 93 -14.10 -13.02 -20.94
CA ASP A 93 -15.25 -13.43 -21.74
C ASP A 93 -16.57 -13.03 -21.09
N LYS A 94 -16.59 -12.86 -19.76
CA LYS A 94 -17.82 -12.65 -18.98
C LYS A 94 -17.61 -11.67 -17.84
N ASN A 95 -18.65 -10.87 -17.56
CA ASN A 95 -18.69 -9.92 -16.45
C ASN A 95 -19.66 -10.41 -15.37
N VAL A 96 -19.24 -10.40 -14.10
CA VAL A 96 -20.10 -10.70 -12.95
C VAL A 96 -20.10 -9.54 -11.96
N PHE A 97 -21.30 -9.09 -11.62
CA PHE A 97 -21.54 -8.02 -10.65
C PHE A 97 -21.91 -8.61 -9.30
N TYR A 98 -21.02 -8.50 -8.32
CA TYR A 98 -21.22 -9.16 -7.02
C TYR A 98 -21.97 -8.33 -5.99
N GLY A 99 -22.30 -7.06 -6.29
CA GLY A 99 -23.19 -6.27 -5.44
C GLY A 99 -24.48 -7.06 -5.11
N PRO A 100 -24.98 -7.01 -3.87
CA PRO A 100 -24.53 -6.21 -2.72
C PRO A 100 -23.66 -7.01 -1.72
N LEU A 101 -22.75 -7.86 -2.20
CA LEU A 101 -21.77 -8.52 -1.32
C LEU A 101 -20.63 -7.56 -0.94
N THR A 102 -20.08 -7.72 0.25
CA THR A 102 -18.91 -6.99 0.76
C THR A 102 -17.75 -7.95 1.00
N TYR A 103 -16.54 -7.43 1.18
CA TYR A 103 -15.35 -8.23 1.46
C TYR A 103 -15.10 -8.45 2.96
N ASP A 104 -16.14 -8.37 3.78
CA ASP A 104 -16.02 -8.57 5.23
C ASP A 104 -15.82 -10.06 5.55
N SER A 105 -14.56 -10.47 5.62
CA SER A 105 -14.17 -11.84 5.98
C SER A 105 -14.28 -12.15 7.47
N TYR A 106 -14.62 -11.17 8.32
CA TYR A 106 -14.85 -11.40 9.75
C TYR A 106 -16.32 -11.70 10.06
N ASN A 107 -17.22 -11.37 9.13
CA ASN A 107 -18.64 -11.63 9.26
C ASN A 107 -19.01 -13.00 8.68
N PRO A 108 -19.37 -14.01 9.52
CA PRO A 108 -19.71 -15.34 9.02
C PRO A 108 -20.90 -15.34 8.06
N HIS A 109 -21.85 -14.41 8.24
CA HIS A 109 -23.00 -14.28 7.33
C HIS A 109 -22.54 -13.84 5.94
N GLU A 110 -21.57 -12.92 5.84
CA GLU A 110 -21.05 -12.47 4.56
C GLU A 110 -20.27 -13.59 3.84
N ILE A 111 -19.45 -14.33 4.59
CA ILE A 111 -18.76 -15.52 4.08
C ILE A 111 -19.75 -16.53 3.49
N GLN A 112 -20.84 -16.82 4.20
CA GLN A 112 -21.85 -17.77 3.71
C GLN A 112 -22.57 -17.26 2.46
N ARG A 113 -22.81 -15.95 2.35
CA ARG A 113 -23.38 -15.36 1.13
C ARG A 113 -22.45 -15.52 -0.07
N TRP A 114 -21.14 -15.34 0.10
CA TRP A 114 -20.15 -15.60 -0.96
C TRP A 114 -20.13 -17.06 -1.38
N LEU A 115 -20.01 -17.99 -0.42
CA LEU A 115 -19.98 -19.44 -0.69
C LEU A 115 -21.26 -19.93 -1.39
N LYS A 116 -22.42 -19.39 -1.01
CA LYS A 116 -23.70 -19.73 -1.64
C LYS A 116 -23.83 -19.17 -3.05
N ARG A 117 -23.39 -17.94 -3.28
CA ARG A 117 -23.54 -17.26 -4.58
C ARG A 117 -22.52 -17.74 -5.61
N TYR A 118 -21.30 -18.04 -5.17
CA TYR A 118 -20.18 -18.44 -6.02
C TYR A 118 -19.50 -19.69 -5.49
N PRO A 119 -20.16 -20.87 -5.58
CA PRO A 119 -19.56 -22.11 -5.13
C PRO A 119 -18.43 -22.55 -6.06
N ALA A 120 -17.39 -23.16 -5.50
CA ALA A 120 -16.12 -23.43 -6.19
C ALA A 120 -16.23 -24.45 -7.35
N ASP A 121 -17.25 -25.30 -7.36
CA ASP A 121 -17.56 -26.23 -8.45
C ASP A 121 -18.04 -25.52 -9.71
N LYS A 122 -18.66 -24.34 -9.57
CA LYS A 122 -19.17 -23.52 -10.68
C LYS A 122 -18.29 -22.32 -11.00
N TYR A 123 -17.63 -21.79 -9.98
CA TYR A 123 -16.74 -20.63 -10.08
C TYR A 123 -15.38 -20.99 -9.49
N PRO A 124 -14.58 -21.83 -10.19
CA PRO A 124 -13.28 -22.26 -9.70
C PRO A 124 -12.29 -21.10 -9.56
N VAL A 125 -12.53 -19.99 -10.26
CA VAL A 125 -11.70 -18.78 -10.23
C VAL A 125 -12.57 -17.54 -10.09
N LEU A 126 -12.28 -16.75 -9.05
CA LEU A 126 -12.86 -15.43 -8.82
C LEU A 126 -11.80 -14.37 -9.12
N ALA A 127 -11.74 -13.87 -10.36
CA ALA A 127 -10.81 -12.83 -10.78
C ALA A 127 -11.43 -11.44 -10.59
N PHE A 128 -10.84 -10.58 -9.75
CA PHE A 128 -11.39 -9.26 -9.42
C PHE A 128 -10.66 -8.13 -10.16
N THR A 129 -11.38 -7.08 -10.55
CA THR A 129 -10.78 -5.89 -11.19
C THR A 129 -9.83 -5.10 -10.29
N GLY A 130 -9.89 -5.31 -8.98
CA GLY A 130 -8.99 -4.74 -7.99
C GLY A 130 -8.97 -5.61 -6.74
N ALA A 131 -8.04 -5.34 -5.82
CA ALA A 131 -7.87 -6.13 -4.61
C ALA A 131 -9.19 -6.23 -3.80
N PRO A 132 -9.70 -7.43 -3.50
CA PRO A 132 -10.92 -7.61 -2.72
C PRO A 132 -10.66 -7.45 -1.22
N GLY A 133 -10.30 -6.24 -0.81
CA GLY A 133 -10.00 -5.89 0.58
C GLY A 133 -10.28 -4.41 0.87
N ALA A 134 -10.49 -4.07 2.14
CA ALA A 134 -10.74 -2.70 2.57
C ALA A 134 -9.51 -1.80 2.43
N PHE A 135 -9.74 -0.51 2.15
CA PHE A 135 -8.74 0.55 2.21
C PHE A 135 -9.26 1.78 3.01
N PRO A 136 -8.49 2.33 3.97
CA PRO A 136 -7.30 1.72 4.54
C PRO A 136 -7.65 0.40 5.19
N VAL A 137 -6.60 -0.36 5.47
CA VAL A 137 -6.74 -1.73 5.89
C VAL A 137 -7.43 -1.81 7.26
N SER A 138 -8.22 -2.84 7.50
CA SER A 138 -8.82 -3.04 8.82
C SER A 138 -7.76 -3.52 9.81
N GLU A 139 -8.00 -3.33 11.12
CA GLU A 139 -7.07 -3.65 12.21
C GLU A 139 -6.46 -5.09 12.18
N GLY A 140 -6.99 -6.00 11.36
CA GLY A 140 -6.48 -7.37 11.21
C GLY A 140 -5.77 -7.74 9.88
N ASN A 141 -5.57 -6.83 8.93
CA ASN A 141 -4.82 -7.09 7.67
C ASN A 141 -4.07 -5.81 7.29
N GLU A 142 -2.90 -5.76 6.61
CA GLU A 142 -2.24 -4.44 6.41
C GLU A 142 -1.40 -4.21 5.10
N TYR A 143 -1.78 -3.26 4.20
CA TYR A 143 -1.10 -2.97 2.89
C TYR A 143 -1.13 -1.48 2.37
N LEU A 144 -0.59 -1.18 1.15
CA LEU A 144 0.01 0.09 0.65
C LEU A 144 -0.68 0.83 -0.55
N ILE A 145 -0.58 2.19 -0.65
CA ILE A 145 -0.85 3.08 -1.82
C ILE A 145 0.08 4.34 -1.86
N ASN A 146 0.45 4.83 -3.06
CA ASN A 146 1.30 6.01 -3.34
C ASN A 146 0.49 7.21 -3.92
N PHE A 147 0.63 8.41 -3.35
CA PHE A 147 0.12 9.70 -3.85
C PHE A 147 1.14 10.82 -3.54
N THR A 148 1.12 11.93 -4.28
CA THR A 148 2.01 13.07 -4.01
C THR A 148 1.68 13.72 -2.65
N VAL A 149 2.60 13.56 -1.70
CA VAL A 149 2.38 13.82 -0.26
C VAL A 149 1.85 15.23 0.02
N GLN A 150 2.37 16.26 -0.65
CA GLN A 150 2.02 17.65 -0.35
C GLN A 150 0.54 17.97 -0.62
N ASN A 151 0.01 17.59 -1.78
CA ASN A 151 -1.39 17.87 -2.14
C ASN A 151 -2.37 17.09 -1.25
N ALA A 152 -2.00 15.86 -0.87
CA ALA A 152 -2.78 15.08 0.08
C ALA A 152 -2.87 15.76 1.44
N CYS A 153 -1.75 16.29 1.95
CA CYS A 153 -1.71 16.96 3.25
C CYS A 153 -2.55 18.25 3.31
N ASP A 154 -2.84 18.90 2.19
CA ASP A 154 -3.73 20.07 2.16
C ASP A 154 -5.21 19.71 2.42
N HIS A 155 -5.59 18.43 2.32
CA HIS A 155 -6.94 17.93 2.58
C HIS A 155 -7.14 17.36 4.00
N LEU A 156 -6.17 17.53 4.91
CA LEU A 156 -6.25 17.03 6.29
C LEU A 156 -7.49 17.51 7.06
N SER A 157 -7.92 18.75 6.83
CA SER A 157 -9.09 19.32 7.51
C SER A 157 -10.38 18.62 7.13
N SER A 158 -10.49 18.13 5.89
CA SER A 158 -11.65 17.41 5.38
C SER A 158 -11.55 15.89 5.57
N SER A 159 -10.32 15.34 5.61
CA SER A 159 -10.07 13.90 5.71
C SER A 159 -8.90 13.62 6.67
N PRO A 160 -9.11 13.77 7.99
CA PRO A 160 -8.03 13.62 8.97
C PRO A 160 -7.52 12.18 9.07
N MET A 161 -8.41 11.20 8.90
CA MET A 161 -8.08 9.76 8.99
C MET A 161 -7.73 9.16 7.62
N MET A 162 -7.09 9.94 6.74
CA MET A 162 -6.72 9.48 5.39
C MET A 162 -5.54 8.51 5.41
N PHE A 163 -5.52 7.60 4.42
CA PHE A 163 -4.42 6.67 4.18
C PHE A 163 -4.03 5.88 5.44
N ALA A 164 -2.76 5.90 5.84
CA ALA A 164 -2.26 5.15 6.98
C ALA A 164 -2.34 5.88 8.32
N ALA A 165 -3.04 7.02 8.41
CA ALA A 165 -3.18 7.81 9.65
C ALA A 165 -3.53 6.96 10.91
N PRO A 166 -4.38 5.91 10.83
CA PRO A 166 -4.64 5.03 11.97
C PRO A 166 -3.39 4.44 12.65
N GLN A 167 -2.25 4.28 11.95
CA GLN A 167 -1.02 3.75 12.55
C GLN A 167 -0.45 4.63 13.68
N CYS A 168 -0.82 5.91 13.70
CA CYS A 168 -0.45 6.87 14.75
C CYS A 168 -1.64 7.18 15.65
N PHE A 169 -2.80 7.47 15.06
CA PHE A 169 -3.95 8.01 15.79
C PHE A 169 -4.91 6.94 16.31
N GLY A 170 -4.72 5.68 15.91
CA GLY A 170 -5.66 4.58 16.15
C GLY A 170 -6.87 4.66 15.22
N TYR A 171 -7.61 3.56 15.08
CA TYR A 171 -8.70 3.44 14.10
C TYR A 171 -9.93 4.30 14.42
N ARG A 172 -10.06 4.76 15.67
CA ARG A 172 -11.11 5.70 16.10
C ARG A 172 -10.54 7.04 16.55
N GLN A 173 -9.30 7.35 16.14
CA GLN A 173 -8.61 8.59 16.49
C GLN A 173 -8.39 8.73 18.02
N GLU A 174 -8.10 7.60 18.69
CA GLU A 174 -7.90 7.51 20.13
C GLU A 174 -6.63 8.19 20.65
N HIS A 175 -5.67 8.52 19.78
CA HIS A 175 -4.33 8.98 20.18
C HIS A 175 -4.00 10.42 19.77
N GLY A 176 -5.03 11.23 19.50
CA GLY A 176 -4.92 12.66 19.20
C GLY A 176 -5.36 13.01 17.78
N THR A 177 -5.23 14.29 17.43
CA THR A 177 -5.72 14.82 16.16
C THR A 177 -4.57 14.99 15.16
N PRO A 178 -4.76 14.54 13.90
CA PRO A 178 -3.89 14.86 12.78
C PRO A 178 -3.52 16.34 12.66
N ASP A 179 -2.23 16.62 12.44
CA ASP A 179 -1.71 17.98 12.22
C ASP A 179 -0.90 18.06 10.91
N LYS A 180 -0.85 19.24 10.30
CA LYS A 180 -0.12 19.46 9.03
C LYS A 180 1.37 19.19 9.18
N GLU A 181 1.98 19.50 10.32
CA GLU A 181 3.39 19.22 10.60
C GLU A 181 3.65 17.70 10.71
N MET A 182 2.66 16.90 11.10
CA MET A 182 2.78 15.43 11.12
C MET A 182 2.70 14.83 9.72
N CYS A 183 1.96 15.47 8.80
CA CYS A 183 1.79 15.01 7.42
C CYS A 183 2.91 15.50 6.50
N TYR A 184 3.29 16.78 6.61
CA TYR A 184 4.36 17.38 5.82
C TYR A 184 5.24 18.25 6.72
N PRO A 185 6.17 17.64 7.48
CA PRO A 185 6.99 18.37 8.45
C PRO A 185 7.91 19.39 7.79
N SER A 186 8.16 20.48 8.51
CA SER A 186 9.17 21.47 8.17
C SER A 186 10.59 20.87 8.25
N ASP A 187 11.53 21.46 7.50
CA ASP A 187 12.93 21.05 7.54
C ASP A 187 13.50 21.12 8.97
N ASP A 188 13.13 22.15 9.74
CA ASP A 188 13.60 22.35 11.10
C ASP A 188 13.04 21.29 12.06
N ALA A 189 11.77 20.90 11.91
CA ALA A 189 11.20 19.81 12.69
C ALA A 189 11.90 18.48 12.41
N ILE A 190 12.15 18.17 11.13
CA ILE A 190 12.89 16.97 10.72
C ILE A 190 14.30 16.97 11.35
N ILE A 191 15.08 18.04 11.14
CA ILE A 191 16.46 18.13 11.64
C ILE A 191 16.50 18.01 13.17
N LYS A 192 15.57 18.66 13.88
CA LYS A 192 15.48 18.61 15.34
C LYS A 192 15.17 17.20 15.84
N GLN A 193 14.20 16.53 15.23
CA GLN A 193 13.78 15.19 15.64
C GLN A 193 14.84 14.13 15.30
N VAL A 194 15.48 14.21 14.12
CA VAL A 194 16.62 13.36 13.75
C VAL A 194 17.78 13.55 14.74
N LYS A 195 18.14 14.79 15.08
CA LYS A 195 19.19 15.06 16.08
C LYS A 195 18.88 14.44 17.44
N LYS A 196 17.62 14.47 17.87
CA LYS A 196 17.17 13.83 19.12
C LYS A 196 17.30 12.31 19.04
N ALA A 197 16.85 11.70 17.95
CA ALA A 197 16.92 10.26 17.75
C ALA A 197 18.37 9.75 17.68
N VAL A 198 19.24 10.43 16.92
CA VAL A 198 20.68 10.13 16.85
C VAL A 198 21.30 10.07 18.25
N LYS A 199 21.02 11.06 19.09
CA LYS A 199 21.53 11.08 20.47
C LYS A 199 20.93 9.97 21.32
N LYS A 200 19.62 9.70 21.16
CA LYS A 200 18.89 8.68 21.93
C LYS A 200 19.47 7.27 21.74
N VAL A 201 19.86 6.92 20.51
CA VAL A 201 20.42 5.57 20.21
C VAL A 201 21.93 5.55 20.02
N GLY A 202 22.61 6.70 20.12
CA GLY A 202 24.06 6.80 19.85
C GLY A 202 24.44 6.48 18.41
N ALA A 203 23.57 6.81 17.44
CA ALA A 203 23.73 6.42 16.04
C ALA A 203 25.01 7.02 15.42
N LYS A 204 25.74 6.20 14.66
CA LYS A 204 26.88 6.64 13.82
C LYS A 204 26.50 6.92 12.37
N SER A 205 25.33 6.45 11.96
CA SER A 205 24.80 6.67 10.62
C SER A 205 23.29 6.86 10.65
N VAL A 206 22.78 7.64 9.69
CA VAL A 206 21.35 7.85 9.46
C VAL A 206 21.06 7.50 8.00
N PHE A 207 20.17 6.54 7.79
CA PHE A 207 19.65 6.22 6.46
C PHE A 207 18.40 7.05 6.16
N ILE A 208 18.28 7.56 4.94
CA ILE A 208 17.19 8.44 4.50
C ILE A 208 16.48 7.79 3.31
N GLY A 209 15.28 7.27 3.55
CA GLY A 209 14.32 6.91 2.51
C GLY A 209 13.40 8.09 2.24
N THR A 210 13.48 8.67 1.05
CA THR A 210 12.73 9.87 0.68
C THR A 210 12.36 9.87 -0.80
N ASP A 211 11.16 10.33 -1.10
CA ASP A 211 10.63 10.54 -2.44
C ASP A 211 10.88 11.96 -2.96
N SER A 212 11.39 12.86 -2.11
CA SER A 212 11.43 14.30 -2.37
C SER A 212 12.65 14.99 -1.75
N ARG A 213 12.57 15.37 -0.48
CA ARG A 213 13.60 16.15 0.25
C ARG A 213 14.49 15.21 1.07
N ASP A 214 15.79 15.16 0.77
CA ASP A 214 16.74 14.36 1.58
C ASP A 214 17.32 15.12 2.78
N LEU A 215 17.43 16.44 2.68
CA LEU A 215 17.98 17.33 3.72
C LEU A 215 19.40 16.95 4.20
N ILE A 216 20.15 16.16 3.44
CA ILE A 216 21.46 15.64 3.85
C ILE A 216 22.43 16.78 4.14
N ASP A 217 22.50 17.77 3.25
CA ASP A 217 23.40 18.91 3.40
C ASP A 217 23.06 19.76 4.63
N LYS A 218 21.76 19.96 4.92
CA LYS A 218 21.30 20.72 6.09
C LYS A 218 21.60 19.95 7.38
N MET A 219 21.30 18.65 7.41
CA MET A 219 21.55 17.79 8.57
C MET A 219 23.05 17.66 8.87
N SER A 220 23.89 17.46 7.86
CA SER A 220 25.36 17.32 7.99
C SER A 220 26.03 18.59 8.54
N LYS A 221 25.41 19.76 8.34
CA LYS A 221 25.88 21.03 8.94
C LYS A 221 25.62 21.08 10.44
N VAL A 222 24.52 20.50 10.93
CA VAL A 222 24.03 20.65 12.32
C VAL A 222 24.35 19.44 13.21
N ILE A 223 24.45 18.24 12.62
CA ILE A 223 24.68 16.97 13.30
C ILE A 223 26.04 16.45 12.86
N LYS A 224 27.06 16.69 13.69
CA LYS A 224 28.44 16.25 13.45
C LYS A 224 28.65 14.80 13.85
N ASP A 225 29.69 14.19 13.30
CA ASP A 225 30.12 12.81 13.60
C ASP A 225 29.08 11.71 13.27
N VAL A 226 28.19 12.00 12.33
CA VAL A 226 27.17 11.07 11.82
C VAL A 226 27.25 11.02 10.30
N LYS A 227 27.22 9.80 9.75
CA LYS A 227 27.18 9.59 8.30
C LYS A 227 25.73 9.52 7.82
N PHE A 228 25.32 10.47 6.97
CA PHE A 228 24.03 10.43 6.29
C PHE A 228 24.14 9.62 5.00
N ILE A 229 23.20 8.70 4.78
CA ILE A 229 23.21 7.74 3.67
C ILE A 229 21.84 7.73 3.01
N LYS A 230 21.83 7.76 1.67
CA LYS A 230 20.65 7.53 0.84
C LYS A 230 20.99 6.47 -0.20
N SER A 231 20.01 5.68 -0.61
CA SER A 231 20.17 4.72 -1.70
C SER A 231 20.60 5.43 -2.99
N LYS A 232 21.65 4.92 -3.66
CA LYS A 232 22.18 5.51 -4.91
C LYS A 232 21.25 5.31 -6.12
N LYS A 233 20.35 4.34 -6.03
CA LYS A 233 19.34 4.02 -7.04
C LYS A 233 17.98 4.03 -6.35
N ASP A 234 16.95 4.48 -7.05
CA ASP A 234 15.57 4.40 -6.58
C ASP A 234 15.16 2.93 -6.50
N ASN A 235 15.35 2.34 -5.32
CA ASN A 235 14.95 0.99 -5.00
C ASN A 235 14.10 1.03 -3.72
N PRO A 236 12.79 1.26 -3.84
CA PRO A 236 11.91 1.40 -2.68
C PRO A 236 11.90 0.14 -1.80
N HIS A 237 12.09 -1.05 -2.36
CA HIS A 237 12.14 -2.30 -1.57
C HIS A 237 13.41 -2.39 -0.72
N LEU A 238 14.55 -1.93 -1.24
CA LEU A 238 15.77 -1.82 -0.45
C LEU A 238 15.61 -0.79 0.66
N ASP A 239 14.97 0.35 0.37
CA ASP A 239 14.71 1.40 1.36
C ASP A 239 13.82 0.87 2.49
N LEU A 240 12.75 0.13 2.17
CA LEU A 240 11.90 -0.55 3.16
C LEU A 240 12.74 -1.49 4.04
N ALA A 241 13.56 -2.34 3.43
CA ALA A 241 14.38 -3.31 4.16
C ALA A 241 15.40 -2.61 5.08
N LEU A 242 16.03 -1.53 4.63
CA LEU A 242 16.99 -0.76 5.44
C LEU A 242 16.29 -0.03 6.61
N MET A 243 15.15 0.63 6.34
CA MET A 243 14.38 1.30 7.39
C MET A 243 13.83 0.31 8.43
N ALA A 244 13.39 -0.87 8.01
CA ALA A 244 12.89 -1.90 8.92
C ALA A 244 13.97 -2.45 9.85
N ARG A 245 15.25 -2.40 9.45
CA ARG A 245 16.39 -2.92 10.22
C ARG A 245 17.09 -1.88 11.10
N GLY A 246 16.77 -0.60 10.98
CA GLY A 246 17.43 0.46 11.76
C GLY A 246 17.21 0.34 13.28
N ASP A 247 18.15 0.84 14.07
CA ASP A 247 18.06 0.84 15.55
C ASP A 247 16.85 1.63 16.04
N ILE A 248 16.49 2.70 15.33
CA ILE A 248 15.26 3.47 15.50
C ILE A 248 14.75 3.89 14.11
N PHE A 249 13.43 3.86 13.94
CA PHE A 249 12.76 4.32 12.73
C PHE A 249 11.95 5.58 13.02
N ILE A 250 11.98 6.58 12.13
CA ILE A 250 11.08 7.73 12.17
C ILE A 250 10.27 7.75 10.87
N GLY A 251 8.97 7.52 10.97
CA GLY A 251 8.05 7.44 9.84
C GLY A 251 7.13 8.66 9.70
N ASN A 252 6.34 8.65 8.64
CA ASN A 252 5.23 9.57 8.43
C ASN A 252 3.91 8.85 8.77
N CYS A 253 3.01 9.49 9.53
CA CYS A 253 1.76 8.87 9.96
C CYS A 253 0.80 8.56 8.81
N PHE A 254 0.86 9.30 7.71
CA PHE A 254 -0.11 9.20 6.61
C PHE A 254 0.41 8.33 5.48
N SER A 255 1.74 8.19 5.37
CA SER A 255 2.34 7.36 4.34
C SER A 255 2.08 5.89 4.63
N THR A 256 1.45 5.23 3.66
CA THR A 256 1.32 3.77 3.73
C THR A 256 2.70 3.12 3.64
N PHE A 257 3.64 3.67 2.87
CA PHE A 257 5.00 3.14 2.71
C PHE A 257 5.72 2.99 4.05
N THR A 258 5.59 3.98 4.94
CA THR A 258 6.13 3.90 6.30
C THR A 258 5.32 2.97 7.21
N ALA A 259 4.02 2.77 6.94
CA ALA A 259 3.23 1.75 7.62
C ALA A 259 3.76 0.34 7.34
N PHE A 260 4.25 0.04 6.14
CA PHE A 260 4.90 -1.25 5.88
C PHE A 260 6.08 -1.50 6.81
N VAL A 261 6.95 -0.50 6.97
CA VAL A 261 8.09 -0.54 7.88
C VAL A 261 7.62 -0.69 9.33
N LYS A 262 6.65 0.13 9.76
CA LYS A 262 6.11 0.12 11.12
C LYS A 262 5.64 -1.26 11.54
N ARG A 263 4.88 -1.94 10.67
CA ARG A 263 4.33 -3.28 10.94
C ARG A 263 5.40 -4.34 11.11
N GLU A 264 6.37 -4.37 10.19
CA GLU A 264 7.49 -5.31 10.32
C GLU A 264 8.24 -5.09 11.63
N ARG A 265 8.43 -3.81 12.01
CA ARG A 265 9.09 -3.44 13.26
C ARG A 265 8.27 -3.79 14.49
N ASP A 266 6.95 -3.62 14.47
CA ASP A 266 6.07 -3.95 15.59
C ASP A 266 6.08 -5.45 15.89
N VAL A 267 5.99 -6.30 14.86
CA VAL A 267 6.12 -7.76 15.00
C VAL A 267 7.47 -8.13 15.64
N LYS A 268 8.53 -7.41 15.28
CA LYS A 268 9.88 -7.59 15.82
C LYS A 268 10.14 -6.83 17.13
N LYS A 269 9.14 -6.10 17.65
CA LYS A 269 9.25 -5.24 18.85
C LYS A 269 10.39 -4.22 18.76
N LEU A 270 10.62 -3.66 17.58
CA LEU A 270 11.64 -2.65 17.31
C LEU A 270 11.06 -1.23 17.47
N PRO A 271 11.83 -0.27 18.01
CA PRO A 271 11.31 1.06 18.34
C PRO A 271 11.04 1.90 17.09
N SER A 272 9.89 2.56 17.06
CA SER A 272 9.48 3.45 15.97
C SER A 272 8.92 4.75 16.53
N GLU A 273 9.19 5.86 15.86
CA GLU A 273 8.65 7.19 16.12
C GLU A 273 8.02 7.73 14.82
N PHE A 274 7.27 8.82 14.93
CA PHE A 274 6.68 9.49 13.77
C PHE A 274 6.94 11.00 13.83
N TRP A 275 7.00 11.64 12.65
CA TRP A 275 7.23 13.08 12.55
C TRP A 275 6.20 13.89 13.31
N ALA A 276 6.68 14.80 14.18
CA ALA A 276 5.88 15.72 15.00
C ALA A 276 4.81 15.06 15.90
N PHE A 277 4.67 13.74 15.88
CA PHE A 277 3.69 13.02 16.67
C PHE A 277 4.20 12.78 18.10
N LYS A 278 3.33 13.05 19.05
CA LYS A 278 3.47 12.63 20.44
C LYS A 278 2.15 12.02 20.86
N GLN A 279 2.18 10.79 21.33
CA GLN A 279 1.00 10.17 21.91
C GLN A 279 0.61 10.98 23.14
N LYS A 280 -0.59 11.57 23.12
CA LYS A 280 -1.15 12.18 24.33
C LYS A 280 -1.46 11.06 25.31
N THR A 281 -0.87 11.11 26.50
CA THR A 281 -1.32 10.23 27.59
C THR A 281 -2.39 10.95 28.40
N ILE A 282 -3.29 10.21 29.03
CA ILE A 282 -4.39 10.76 29.86
C ILE A 282 -3.86 11.72 30.95
N HIS A 283 -2.58 11.58 31.35
CA HIS A 283 -1.93 12.47 32.31
C HIS A 283 -1.57 13.87 31.78
N ASP A 284 -1.59 14.10 30.46
CA ASP A 284 -1.24 15.39 29.86
C ASP A 284 -2.46 16.36 29.79
N GLU A 285 -3.64 15.92 30.26
CA GLU A 285 -4.90 16.68 30.26
C GLU A 285 -5.41 17.05 31.68
N LEU A 286 -4.55 16.89 32.71
CA LEU A 286 -4.83 17.29 34.10
C LEU A 286 -3.92 18.44 34.57
#